data_AF-A0A8R7NZH3-F1
#
_entry.id   AF-A0A8R7NZH3-F1
#
_cell.length_a   1.000
_cell.length_b   1.000
_cell.length_c   1.000
_cell.angle_alpha   90.00
_cell.angle_beta   90.00
_cell.angle_gamma   90.00
#
_symmetry.space_group_name_H-M   'P 1'
#
loop_
_entity.id
_entity.type
_entity.pdbx_description
1 polymer ?
#
loop_
_entity_poly.entity_id
_entity_poly.type
_entity_poly.pdbx_seq_one_letter_code
_entity_poly.pdbx_strand_id
1 'polypeptide(L)'
;MCVDFTNLNKACPQDPFPLPRIDQIVESTAECDLLCFLDAFSGYHQIKMAVEDVEKTAFLTPCGVYCYTYMPFGLRNAGATFQRMMHIALGRQLGRNTEAYVDDIMVKSREARTLIQDLGETFESLRRVNLRLN
;
A
#
# COMPACT_ATOMS: atom_id res chain seq x y z
N MET A 1 -14.71 -9.51 -8.54
CA MET A 1 -15.22 -8.74 -9.70
C MET A 1 -14.08 -7.88 -10.20
N CYS A 2 -13.83 -7.84 -11.52
CA CYS A 2 -12.80 -7.00 -12.12
C CYS A 2 -13.48 -5.99 -13.05
N VAL A 3 -13.14 -4.71 -12.92
CA VAL A 3 -13.68 -3.62 -13.74
C VAL A 3 -12.59 -3.13 -14.68
N ASP A 4 -12.92 -3.01 -15.96
CA ASP A 4 -11.99 -2.49 -16.96
C ASP A 4 -11.93 -0.96 -16.91
N PHE A 5 -10.91 -0.43 -16.24
CA PHE A 5 -10.63 1.01 -16.17
C PHE A 5 -9.70 1.51 -17.27
N THR A 6 -9.47 0.77 -18.36
CA THR A 6 -8.51 1.14 -19.42
C THR A 6 -8.72 2.55 -19.95
N ASN A 7 -9.97 2.93 -20.28
CA ASN A 7 -10.27 4.25 -20.81
C ASN A 7 -10.14 5.36 -19.75
N LEU A 8 -10.57 5.07 -18.51
CA LEU A 8 -10.41 5.98 -17.39
C LEU A 8 -8.92 6.25 -17.12
N ASN A 9 -8.09 5.21 -17.12
CA ASN A 9 -6.66 5.30 -16.88
C ASN A 9 -5.91 6.09 -17.96
N LYS A 10 -6.37 6.04 -19.22
CA LYS A 10 -5.82 6.87 -20.31
C LYS A 10 -6.10 8.36 -20.11
N ALA A 11 -7.27 8.71 -19.60
CA ALA A 11 -7.66 10.10 -19.32
C ALA A 11 -7.06 10.63 -18.00
N CYS A 12 -6.69 9.73 -17.09
CA CYS A 12 -6.13 10.09 -15.79
C CYS A 12 -4.64 10.50 -15.91
N PRO A 13 -4.26 11.71 -15.46
CA PRO A 13 -2.86 12.11 -15.35
C PRO A 13 -2.09 11.13 -14.45
N GLN A 14 -0.85 10.80 -14.84
CA GLN A 14 -0.01 9.93 -14.03
C GLN A 14 0.49 10.66 -12.79
N ASP A 15 0.34 10.02 -11.63
CA ASP A 15 1.00 10.46 -10.40
C ASP A 15 2.47 10.04 -10.44
N PRO A 16 3.45 10.97 -10.42
CA PRO A 16 4.87 10.64 -10.49
C PRO A 16 5.45 10.20 -9.13
N PHE A 17 4.62 9.88 -8.13
CA PHE A 17 5.12 9.44 -6.83
C PHE A 17 6.07 8.25 -6.98
N PRO A 18 7.29 8.32 -6.41
CA PRO A 18 8.28 7.29 -6.63
C PRO A 18 7.87 6.01 -5.90
N LEU A 19 7.88 4.90 -6.66
CA LEU A 19 7.88 3.58 -6.07
C LEU A 19 9.33 3.20 -5.70
N PRO A 20 9.53 2.52 -4.57
CA PRO A 20 10.86 2.02 -4.20
C PRO A 20 11.43 1.11 -5.27
N ARG A 21 12.75 1.11 -5.42
CA ARG A 21 13.44 0.14 -6.27
C ARG A 21 13.57 -1.18 -5.52
N ILE A 22 13.13 -2.26 -6.14
CA ILE A 22 13.17 -3.60 -5.56
C ILE A 22 14.62 -3.98 -5.23
N ASP A 23 15.59 -3.68 -6.10
CA ASP A 23 17.01 -3.98 -5.84
C ASP A 23 17.51 -3.34 -4.55
N GLN A 24 17.12 -2.09 -4.26
CA GLN A 24 17.51 -1.40 -3.03
C GLN A 24 16.86 -2.03 -1.79
N ILE A 25 15.60 -2.42 -1.89
CA ILE A 25 14.91 -3.14 -0.82
C ILE A 25 15.64 -4.45 -0.51
N VAL A 26 15.98 -5.23 -1.55
CA VAL A 26 16.68 -6.51 -1.41
C VAL A 26 18.07 -6.32 -0.82
N GLU A 27 18.86 -5.40 -1.33
CA GLU A 27 20.20 -5.09 -0.79
C GLU A 27 20.14 -4.71 0.69
N SER A 28 19.11 -3.98 1.09
CA SER A 28 18.93 -3.54 2.47
C SER A 28 18.65 -4.69 3.46
N THR A 29 18.34 -5.89 2.97
CA THR A 29 18.08 -7.09 3.78
C THR A 29 19.30 -7.98 3.97
N ALA A 30 20.37 -7.78 3.20
CA ALA A 30 21.53 -8.68 3.18
C ALA A 30 22.25 -8.83 4.54
N GLU A 31 22.12 -7.84 5.41
CA GLU A 31 22.73 -7.81 6.75
C GLU A 31 21.72 -8.08 7.89
N CYS A 32 20.53 -8.58 7.58
CA CYS A 32 19.49 -8.83 8.57
C CYS A 32 19.41 -10.31 8.95
N ASP A 33 19.44 -10.59 10.25
CA ASP A 33 19.27 -11.94 10.80
C ASP A 33 17.86 -12.48 10.58
N LEU A 34 16.84 -11.62 10.69
CA LEU A 34 15.43 -11.99 10.56
C LEU A 34 14.65 -10.99 9.71
N LEU A 35 13.76 -11.54 8.90
CA LEU A 35 12.80 -10.81 8.09
C LEU A 35 11.39 -11.30 8.43
N CYS A 36 10.45 -10.38 8.57
CA CYS A 36 9.03 -10.66 8.75
C CYS A 36 8.25 -9.94 7.64
N PHE A 37 7.45 -10.71 6.91
CA PHE A 37 6.61 -10.20 5.83
C PHE A 37 5.19 -10.02 6.36
N LEU A 38 4.63 -8.85 6.14
CA LEU A 38 3.30 -8.43 6.52
C LEU A 38 2.57 -7.99 5.24
N ASP A 39 1.31 -8.37 5.12
CA ASP A 39 0.46 -8.05 3.97
C ASP A 39 -0.71 -7.17 4.43
N ALA A 40 -0.93 -6.06 3.72
CA ALA A 40 -2.06 -5.18 4.00
C ALA A 40 -3.38 -5.81 3.53
N PHE A 41 -4.28 -6.07 4.48
CA PHE A 41 -5.55 -6.75 4.23
C PHE A 41 -6.41 -6.01 3.18
N SER A 42 -6.82 -6.69 2.12
CA SER A 42 -7.59 -6.08 1.01
C SER A 42 -6.89 -4.93 0.27
N GLY A 43 -5.57 -4.76 0.47
CA GLY A 43 -4.72 -3.79 -0.23
C GLY A 43 -5.36 -2.41 -0.37
N TYR A 44 -5.53 -1.97 -1.62
CA TYR A 44 -6.12 -0.67 -1.97
C TYR A 44 -7.51 -0.38 -1.38
N HIS A 45 -8.35 -1.39 -1.12
CA HIS A 45 -9.71 -1.18 -0.61
C HIS A 45 -9.78 -0.60 0.81
N GLN A 46 -8.63 -0.36 1.45
CA GLN A 46 -8.56 0.35 2.74
C GLN A 46 -8.55 1.89 2.56
N ILE A 47 -8.28 2.39 1.36
CA ILE A 47 -8.21 3.83 1.07
C ILE A 47 -9.56 4.32 0.54
N LYS A 48 -10.15 5.34 1.18
CA LYS A 48 -11.38 5.97 0.72
C LYS A 48 -11.12 6.74 -0.58
N MET A 49 -12.05 6.63 -1.52
CA MET A 49 -12.05 7.49 -2.71
C MET A 49 -12.37 8.94 -2.32
N ALA A 50 -11.76 9.90 -3.02
CA ALA A 50 -12.18 11.30 -2.96
C ALA A 50 -13.61 11.41 -3.50
N VAL A 51 -14.45 12.25 -2.89
CA VAL A 51 -15.90 12.31 -3.18
C VAL A 51 -16.15 12.65 -4.64
N GLU A 52 -15.34 13.56 -5.19
CA GLU A 52 -15.34 14.00 -6.59
C GLU A 52 -14.88 12.93 -7.60
N ASP A 53 -14.22 11.86 -7.13
CA ASP A 53 -13.70 10.78 -7.97
C ASP A 53 -14.54 9.50 -7.88
N VAL A 54 -15.44 9.38 -6.90
CA VAL A 54 -16.32 8.21 -6.72
C VAL A 54 -17.10 7.90 -7.99
N GLU A 55 -17.78 8.89 -8.58
CA GLU A 55 -18.58 8.68 -9.79
C GLU A 55 -17.75 8.26 -11.01
N LYS A 56 -16.46 8.63 -11.06
CA LYS A 56 -15.54 8.24 -12.14
C LYS A 56 -15.20 6.75 -12.11
N THR A 57 -15.39 6.10 -10.95
CA THR A 57 -15.21 4.66 -10.78
C THR A 57 -16.48 3.85 -11.07
N ALA A 58 -17.49 4.47 -11.70
CA ALA A 58 -18.73 3.80 -12.02
C ALA A 58 -18.53 2.61 -12.97
N PHE A 59 -19.24 1.53 -12.71
CA PHE A 59 -19.27 0.32 -13.52
C PHE A 59 -20.69 -0.21 -13.67
N LEU A 60 -20.91 -0.92 -14.78
CA LEU A 60 -22.20 -1.49 -15.13
C LEU A 60 -22.28 -2.94 -14.66
N THR A 61 -23.42 -3.29 -14.08
CA THR A 61 -23.82 -4.67 -13.79
C THR A 61 -25.18 -4.93 -14.44
N PRO A 62 -25.61 -6.19 -14.60
CA PRO A 62 -26.97 -6.50 -15.06
C PRO A 62 -28.09 -5.87 -14.19
N CYS A 63 -27.79 -5.53 -12.94
CA CYS A 63 -28.75 -4.99 -11.98
C CYS A 63 -28.73 -3.45 -11.89
N GLY A 64 -27.78 -2.78 -12.54
CA GLY A 64 -27.65 -1.32 -12.48
C GLY A 64 -26.21 -0.82 -12.49
N VAL A 65 -26.07 0.49 -12.30
CA VAL A 65 -24.79 1.20 -12.21
C VAL A 65 -24.38 1.31 -10.75
N TYR A 66 -23.15 0.95 -10.45
CA TYR A 66 -22.56 1.09 -9.12
C TYR A 66 -21.23 1.82 -9.22
N CYS A 67 -20.79 2.43 -8.13
CA CYS A 67 -19.50 3.09 -8.01
C CYS A 67 -18.76 2.62 -6.76
N TYR A 68 -17.44 2.81 -6.75
CA TYR A 68 -16.61 2.44 -5.62
C TYR A 68 -16.43 3.62 -4.65
N THR A 69 -16.74 3.40 -3.37
CA THR A 69 -16.47 4.37 -2.29
C THR A 69 -15.06 4.20 -1.69
N TYR A 70 -14.42 3.06 -1.96
CA TYR A 70 -13.05 2.73 -1.58
C TYR A 70 -12.27 2.36 -2.83
N MET A 71 -10.97 2.61 -2.84
CA MET A 71 -10.14 2.53 -4.04
C MET A 71 -10.14 1.12 -4.64
N PRO A 72 -10.68 0.94 -5.86
CA PRO A 72 -10.68 -0.35 -6.52
C PRO A 72 -9.31 -0.68 -7.12
N PHE A 73 -9.07 -1.97 -7.31
CA PHE A 73 -7.99 -2.45 -8.15
C PHE A 73 -8.16 -1.99 -9.61
N GLY A 74 -7.04 -1.84 -10.32
CA GLY A 74 -7.02 -1.49 -11.74
C GLY A 74 -6.96 0.01 -12.03
N LEU A 75 -7.00 0.88 -11.02
CA LEU A 75 -6.74 2.31 -11.21
C LEU A 75 -5.23 2.58 -11.39
N ARG A 76 -4.88 3.44 -12.35
CA ARG A 76 -3.50 3.79 -12.72
C ARG A 76 -2.66 4.26 -11.53
N ASN A 77 -3.24 5.07 -10.65
CA ASN A 77 -2.53 5.73 -9.56
C ASN A 77 -2.76 5.05 -8.19
N ALA A 78 -3.34 3.84 -8.15
CA ALA A 78 -3.60 3.13 -6.90
C ALA A 78 -2.30 2.84 -6.14
N GLY A 79 -1.29 2.27 -6.83
CA GLY A 79 0.01 1.97 -6.24
C GLY A 79 0.73 3.21 -5.70
N ALA A 80 0.73 4.31 -6.46
CA ALA A 80 1.31 5.59 -6.03
C ALA A 80 0.63 6.14 -4.76
N THR A 81 -0.69 6.08 -4.72
CA THR A 81 -1.46 6.56 -3.56
C THR A 81 -1.22 5.70 -2.34
N PHE A 82 -1.16 4.38 -2.50
CA PHE A 82 -0.89 3.46 -1.40
C PHE A 82 0.54 3.60 -0.88
N GLN A 83 1.53 3.73 -1.77
CA GLN A 83 2.91 3.99 -1.38
C GLN A 83 3.04 5.30 -0.59
N ARG A 84 2.29 6.34 -0.96
CA ARG A 84 2.26 7.60 -0.23
C ARG A 84 1.70 7.42 1.18
N MET A 85 0.66 6.61 1.33
CA MET A 85 0.11 6.25 2.63
C MET A 85 1.11 5.43 3.47
N MET A 86 1.84 4.48 2.87
CA MET A 86 2.94 3.79 3.53
C MET A 86 4.02 4.76 4.02
N HIS A 87 4.37 5.76 3.21
CA HIS A 87 5.35 6.78 3.60
C HIS A 87 4.86 7.65 4.78
N ILE A 88 3.57 7.95 4.84
CA ILE A 88 2.97 8.68 5.96
C ILE A 88 2.95 7.80 7.23
N ALA A 89 2.56 6.54 7.10
CA ALA A 89 2.43 5.61 8.22
C ALA A 89 3.78 5.20 8.81
N LEU A 90 4.73 4.84 7.94
CA LEU A 90 6.00 4.20 8.28
C LEU A 90 7.20 5.10 8.03
N GLY A 91 7.04 6.38 7.72
CA GLY A 91 8.14 7.26 7.29
C GLY A 91 9.35 7.32 8.23
N ARG A 92 9.15 7.10 9.55
CA ARG A 92 10.26 7.03 10.54
C ARG A 92 10.98 5.68 10.57
N GLN A 93 10.36 4.64 10.01
CA GLN A 93 10.80 3.25 10.01
C GLN A 93 11.32 2.80 8.65
N LEU A 94 10.84 3.40 7.56
CA LEU A 94 11.28 3.13 6.19
C LEU A 94 12.80 3.28 6.04
N GLY A 95 13.44 2.28 5.46
CA GLY A 95 14.90 2.20 5.32
C GLY A 95 15.63 1.68 6.56
N ARG A 96 15.09 1.94 7.77
CA ARG A 96 15.73 1.59 9.04
C ARG A 96 15.46 0.14 9.45
N ASN A 97 14.21 -0.15 9.82
CA ASN A 97 13.76 -1.47 10.27
C ASN A 97 12.54 -1.96 9.49
N THR A 98 12.03 -1.17 8.55
CA THR A 98 10.91 -1.55 7.70
C THR A 98 11.18 -1.12 6.25
N GLU A 99 10.72 -1.92 5.31
CA GLU A 99 10.58 -1.58 3.89
C GLU A 99 9.13 -1.79 3.49
N ALA A 100 8.59 -0.97 2.59
CA ALA A 100 7.23 -1.13 2.11
C ALA A 100 7.19 -0.95 0.60
N TYR A 101 6.62 -1.92 -0.10
CA TYR A 101 6.35 -1.89 -1.53
C TYR A 101 4.85 -2.07 -1.73
N VAL A 102 4.15 -0.94 -1.90
CA VAL A 102 2.69 -0.93 -2.01
C VAL A 102 2.07 -1.66 -0.81
N ASP A 103 1.38 -2.78 -1.01
CA ASP A 103 0.66 -3.54 0.02
C ASP A 103 1.60 -4.46 0.84
N ASP A 104 2.79 -4.76 0.32
CA ASP A 104 3.78 -5.62 0.95
C ASP A 104 4.67 -4.82 1.91
N ILE A 105 4.65 -5.19 3.19
CA ILE A 105 5.46 -4.56 4.24
C ILE A 105 6.44 -5.60 4.77
N MET A 106 7.73 -5.27 4.77
CA MET A 106 8.78 -6.12 5.30
C MET A 106 9.42 -5.45 6.51
N VAL A 107 9.32 -6.08 7.67
CA VAL A 107 10.05 -5.69 8.88
C VAL A 107 11.34 -6.49 8.94
N LYS A 108 12.46 -5.78 9.04
CA LYS A 108 13.81 -6.37 9.01
C LYS A 108 14.54 -6.01 10.29
N SER A 109 15.20 -6.99 10.88
CA SER A 109 15.97 -6.81 12.11
C SER A 109 17.37 -7.38 11.96
N ARG A 110 18.37 -6.58 12.33
CA ARG A 110 19.79 -6.98 12.28
C ARG A 110 20.14 -8.01 13.35
N GLU A 111 19.43 -8.01 14.47
CA GLU A 111 19.61 -8.97 15.55
C GLU A 111 18.29 -9.68 15.81
N ALA A 112 18.32 -11.01 15.94
CA ALA A 112 17.09 -11.78 16.16
C ALA A 112 16.24 -11.31 17.36
N ARG A 113 16.90 -10.78 18.40
CA ARG A 113 16.23 -10.32 19.63
C ARG A 113 15.45 -9.01 19.47
N THR A 114 15.76 -8.18 18.48
CA THR A 114 15.11 -6.87 18.29
C THR A 114 13.83 -6.94 17.47
N LEU A 115 13.60 -8.05 16.76
CA LEU A 115 12.44 -8.20 15.85
C LEU A 115 11.10 -7.94 16.53
N ILE A 116 10.90 -8.43 17.76
CA ILE A 116 9.62 -8.24 18.48
C ILE A 116 9.38 -6.77 18.79
N GLN A 117 10.44 -6.03 19.13
CA GLN A 117 10.35 -4.59 19.37
C GLN A 117 10.08 -3.83 18.07
N ASP A 118 10.76 -4.19 16.97
CA ASP A 118 10.54 -3.60 15.65
C ASP A 118 9.10 -3.83 15.17
N LEU A 119 8.58 -5.05 15.33
CA LEU A 119 7.19 -5.38 15.02
C LEU A 119 6.20 -4.59 15.88
N GLY A 120 6.50 -4.42 17.17
CA GLY A 120 5.70 -3.59 18.08
C GLY A 120 5.57 -2.15 17.57
N GLU A 121 6.70 -1.52 17.21
CA GLU A 121 6.72 -0.18 16.64
C GLU A 121 5.94 -0.11 15.31
N THR A 122 6.16 -1.07 14.41
CA THR A 122 5.46 -1.13 13.11
C THR A 122 3.95 -1.26 13.31
N PHE A 123 3.48 -2.15 14.19
CA PHE A 123 2.06 -2.31 14.44
C PHE A 123 1.42 -1.06 15.06
N GLU A 124 2.13 -0.34 15.93
CA GLU A 124 1.64 0.94 16.44
C GLU A 124 1.51 1.99 15.33
N SER A 125 2.50 2.10 14.46
CA SER A 125 2.48 2.99 13.30
C SER A 125 1.32 2.69 12.36
N LEU A 126 1.09 1.41 12.03
CA LEU A 126 -0.01 0.98 11.17
C LEU A 126 -1.39 1.21 11.81
N ARG A 127 -1.53 1.02 13.12
CA ARG A 127 -2.77 1.33 13.84
C ARG A 127 -3.13 2.80 13.79
N ARG A 128 -2.16 3.72 13.80
CA ARG A 128 -2.43 5.17 13.72
C ARG A 128 -3.12 5.58 12.43
N VAL A 129 -2.88 4.85 11.35
CA VAL A 129 -3.53 5.07 10.05
C VAL A 129 -4.72 4.14 9.80
N ASN A 130 -5.12 3.35 10.81
CA ASN A 130 -6.15 2.32 10.70
C ASN A 130 -5.91 1.29 9.59
N LEU A 131 -4.64 1.02 9.24
CA LEU A 131 -4.32 -0.03 8.30
C LEU A 131 -4.48 -1.39 8.96
N ARG A 132 -5.20 -2.29 8.31
CA ARG A 132 -5.39 -3.67 8.71
C ARG A 132 -4.41 -4.57 7.95
N LEU A 133 -3.91 -5.56 8.67
CA LEU A 133 -3.08 -6.63 8.13
C LEU A 133 -3.92 -7.91 8.01
N ASN A 134 -3.48 -8.85 7.16
CA ASN A 134 -4.10 -10.17 6.98
C ASN A 134 -3.95 -11.06 8.21
#